data_AF-A0A6P0JR74-F1
#
_entry.id   AF-A0A6P0JR74-F1
#
_cell.length_a   1.000
_cell.length_b   1.000
_cell.length_c   1.000
_cell.angle_alpha   90.00
_cell.angle_beta   90.00
_cell.angle_gamma   90.00
#
_symmetry.space_group_name_H-M   'P 1'
#
loop_
_entity.id
_entity.type
_entity.pdbx_description
1 polymer ?
#
loop_
_entity_poly.entity_id
_entity_poly.type
_entity_poly.pdbx_seq_one_letter_code
_entity_poly.pdbx_strand_id
1 'polypeptide(L)'
;MTNKQLLIFTDLDGTLLGSDDYRYEAAVPAIAQLQQRAIPLIPVTSKTRAEVEVLRHALHLTDPFIVENGSGIFIPVGDRHFTHEAEEHAQEYHLLRLGM
;
A
#
# COMPACT_ATOMS: atom_id res chain seq x y z
N MET A 1 20.84 13.89 15.42
CA MET A 1 19.86 14.31 14.40
C MET A 1 18.79 13.22 14.35
N THR A 2 17.53 13.55 14.62
CA THR A 2 16.44 12.57 14.58
C THR A 2 16.20 12.17 13.13
N ASN A 3 16.59 10.95 12.77
CA ASN A 3 16.35 10.38 11.45
C ASN A 3 14.84 10.12 11.31
N LYS A 4 14.09 11.10 10.80
CA LYS A 4 12.63 11.05 10.74
C LYS A 4 12.24 10.16 9.57
N GLN A 5 11.82 8.92 9.86
CA GLN A 5 11.26 8.03 8.84
C GLN A 5 9.92 8.61 8.36
N LEU A 6 9.84 8.91 7.07
CA LEU A 6 8.62 9.40 6.42
C LEU A 6 7.88 8.22 5.81
N LEU A 7 6.57 8.17 6.05
CA LEU A 7 5.63 7.20 5.52
C LEU A 7 4.48 8.00 4.88
N ILE A 8 4.04 7.61 3.69
CA ILE A 8 2.94 8.28 2.99
C ILE A 8 1.79 7.30 2.84
N PHE A 9 0.60 7.71 3.29
CA PHE A 9 -0.64 6.97 3.09
C PHE A 9 -1.46 7.66 2.02
N THR A 10 -2.11 6.88 1.15
CA THR A 10 -2.90 7.42 0.04
C THR A 10 -4.15 6.60 -0.18
N ASP A 11 -5.28 7.28 -0.40
CA ASP A 11 -6.44 6.63 -0.99
C ASP A 11 -6.20 6.39 -2.49
N LEU A 12 -6.96 5.47 -3.10
CA LEU A 12 -6.84 5.15 -4.51
C LEU A 12 -7.83 5.96 -5.35
N ASP A 13 -9.14 5.75 -5.20
CA ASP A 13 -10.13 6.34 -6.10
C ASP A 13 -10.28 7.85 -5.89
N GLY A 14 -10.15 8.62 -6.96
CA GLY A 14 -10.24 10.08 -6.88
C GLY A 14 -9.09 10.74 -6.11
N THR A 15 -8.06 9.98 -5.72
CA THR A 15 -6.87 10.48 -5.03
C THR A 15 -5.60 10.13 -5.82
N LEU A 16 -5.15 8.87 -5.77
CA LEU A 16 -4.02 8.41 -6.58
C LEU A 16 -4.43 8.14 -8.03
N LEU A 17 -5.65 7.63 -8.21
CA LEU A 17 -6.28 7.39 -9.49
C LEU A 17 -7.19 8.57 -9.84
N GLY A 18 -7.16 9.02 -11.10
CA GLY A 18 -8.05 10.04 -11.60
C GLY A 18 -9.52 9.68 -11.37
N SER A 19 -10.33 10.67 -10.98
CA SER A 19 -11.73 10.48 -10.59
C SER A 19 -12.64 9.99 -11.73
N ASP A 20 -12.25 10.26 -12.97
CA ASP A 20 -13.15 10.14 -14.13
C ASP A 20 -12.76 8.96 -15.05
N ASP A 21 -11.50 8.56 -15.06
CA ASP A 21 -10.94 7.56 -15.96
C ASP A 21 -10.03 6.53 -15.27
N TYR A 22 -9.90 6.59 -13.93
CA TYR A 22 -9.03 5.73 -13.12
C TYR A 22 -7.56 5.73 -13.57
N ARG A 23 -7.15 6.77 -14.32
CA ARG A 23 -5.79 6.92 -14.84
C ARG A 23 -4.83 7.31 -13.74
N TYR A 24 -3.62 6.79 -13.83
CA TYR A 24 -2.56 6.97 -12.84
C TYR A 24 -1.26 7.51 -13.44
N GLU A 25 -1.25 7.78 -14.74
CA GLU A 25 -0.09 8.23 -15.51
C GLU A 25 0.51 9.52 -14.91
N ALA A 26 -0.35 10.40 -14.36
CA ALA A 26 0.08 11.62 -13.67
C ALA A 26 0.80 11.35 -12.34
N ALA A 27 0.49 10.24 -11.66
CA ALA A 27 1.08 9.86 -10.38
C ALA A 27 2.42 9.14 -10.55
N VAL A 28 2.69 8.51 -11.70
CA VAL A 28 3.90 7.72 -11.97
C VAL A 28 5.21 8.45 -11.61
N PRO A 29 5.43 9.73 -11.99
CA PRO A 29 6.68 10.43 -11.64
C PRO A 29 6.87 10.60 -10.14
N ALA A 30 5.78 10.86 -9.40
CA ALA A 30 5.83 11.03 -7.95
C ALA A 30 6.12 9.68 -7.26
N ILE A 31 5.45 8.60 -7.68
CA ILE A 31 5.68 7.24 -7.18
C ILE A 31 7.15 6.86 -7.37
N ALA A 32 7.72 7.08 -8.55
CA ALA A 32 9.12 6.79 -8.83
C ALA A 32 10.09 7.56 -7.91
N GLN A 33 9.80 8.83 -7.61
CA GLN A 33 10.61 9.62 -6.67
C GLN A 33 10.54 9.10 -5.24
N LEU A 34 9.37 8.64 -4.80
CA LEU A 34 9.21 8.04 -3.46
C LEU A 34 10.00 6.74 -3.36
N GLN A 35 9.90 5.87 -4.37
CA GLN A 35 10.66 4.63 -4.45
C GLN A 35 12.18 4.88 -4.42
N GLN A 36 12.68 5.83 -5.20
CA GLN A 36 14.11 6.19 -5.21
C GLN A 36 14.62 6.67 -3.84
N ARG A 37 13.75 7.28 -3.04
CA ARG A 37 14.07 7.76 -1.69
C ARG A 37 13.79 6.73 -0.60
N ALA A 38 13.35 5.53 -0.97
CA ALA A 38 12.87 4.50 -0.06
C ALA A 38 11.82 5.04 0.93
N ILE A 39 10.92 5.91 0.45
CA ILE A 39 9.77 6.42 1.20
C ILE A 39 8.58 5.53 0.85
N PRO A 40 8.05 4.74 1.81
CA PRO A 40 6.92 3.86 1.52
C PRO A 40 5.65 4.65 1.16
N LEU A 41 4.96 4.19 0.11
CA LEU A 41 3.65 4.67 -0.30
C LEU A 41 2.62 3.58 -0.04
N ILE A 42 1.76 3.77 0.95
CA ILE A 42 0.84 2.77 1.48
C ILE A 42 -0.59 3.10 1.05
N PRO A 43 -1.18 2.32 0.12
CA PRO A 43 -2.59 2.45 -0.22
C PRO A 43 -3.50 2.13 0.98
N VAL A 44 -4.55 2.93 1.17
CA VAL A 44 -5.64 2.70 2.12
C VAL A 44 -6.95 2.91 1.39
N THR A 45 -7.72 1.84 1.18
CA THR A 45 -8.85 1.89 0.25
C THR A 45 -10.01 1.00 0.69
N SER A 46 -11.19 1.26 0.13
CA SER A 46 -12.38 0.39 0.25
C SER A 46 -12.33 -0.83 -0.66
N LYS A 47 -11.42 -0.87 -1.63
CA LYS A 47 -11.24 -2.01 -2.54
C LYS A 47 -10.80 -3.26 -1.81
N THR A 48 -11.10 -4.41 -2.40
CA THR A 48 -10.63 -5.73 -1.96
C THR A 48 -9.14 -5.93 -2.26
N ARG A 49 -8.53 -6.92 -1.59
CA ARG A 49 -7.14 -7.34 -1.86
C ARG A 49 -6.88 -7.62 -3.34
N ALA A 50 -7.76 -8.39 -3.99
CA ALA A 50 -7.59 -8.80 -5.38
C ALA A 50 -7.54 -7.61 -6.33
N GLU A 51 -8.39 -6.59 -6.11
CA GLU A 51 -8.39 -5.37 -6.91
C GLU A 51 -7.12 -4.54 -6.67
N VAL A 52 -6.67 -4.45 -5.41
CA VAL A 52 -5.45 -3.70 -5.07
C VAL A 52 -4.20 -4.38 -5.63
N GLU A 53 -4.12 -5.71 -5.64
CA GLU A 53 -3.00 -6.45 -6.24
C GLU A 53 -2.80 -6.16 -7.72
N VAL A 54 -3.88 -6.05 -8.50
CA VAL A 54 -3.81 -5.67 -9.92
C VAL A 54 -3.21 -4.27 -10.07
N LEU A 55 -3.68 -3.31 -9.27
CA LEU A 55 -3.19 -1.93 -9.31
C LEU A 55 -1.74 -1.82 -8.86
N ARG A 56 -1.36 -2.54 -7.80
CA ARG A 56 0.01 -2.59 -7.29
C ARG A 56 0.98 -3.13 -8.34
N HIS A 57 0.60 -4.22 -9.01
CA HIS A 57 1.43 -4.78 -10.08
C HIS A 57 1.60 -3.78 -11.23
N ALA A 58 0.54 -3.10 -11.64
CA ALA A 58 0.61 -2.08 -12.70
C ALA A 58 1.49 -0.87 -12.31
N LEU A 59 1.41 -0.43 -11.05
CA LEU A 59 2.14 0.72 -10.51
C LEU A 59 3.52 0.37 -9.94
N HIS A 60 3.92 -0.90 -9.96
CA HIS A 60 5.12 -1.42 -9.33
C HIS A 60 5.23 -1.06 -7.84
N LEU A 61 4.09 -1.02 -7.13
CA LEU A 61 4.05 -0.75 -5.70
C LEU A 61 4.32 -2.02 -4.92
N THR A 62 5.39 -2.00 -4.12
CA THR A 62 5.82 -3.15 -3.31
C THR A 62 5.60 -2.96 -1.81
N ASP A 63 5.29 -1.74 -1.36
CA ASP A 63 5.11 -1.39 0.06
C ASP A 63 3.84 -2.04 0.66
N PRO A 64 3.60 -2.04 1.98
CA PRO A 64 2.33 -2.53 2.54
C PRO A 64 1.08 -1.83 2.00
N PHE A 65 -0.09 -2.43 2.21
CA PHE A 65 -1.37 -1.83 1.83
C PHE A 65 -2.51 -2.26 2.75
N ILE A 66 -3.56 -1.44 2.76
CA ILE A 66 -4.74 -1.58 3.62
C ILE A 66 -5.99 -1.59 2.73
N VAL A 67 -6.85 -2.59 2.93
CA VAL A 67 -8.02 -2.86 2.07
C VAL A 67 -9.31 -2.79 2.86
N GLU A 68 -10.43 -2.76 2.13
CA GLU A 68 -11.79 -2.85 2.68
C GLU A 68 -12.01 -1.92 3.88
N ASN A 69 -11.49 -0.69 3.79
CA ASN A 69 -11.55 0.35 4.81
C ASN A 69 -10.90 -0.04 6.15
N GLY A 70 -9.82 -0.84 6.10
CA GLY A 70 -9.03 -1.20 7.28
C GLY A 70 -9.30 -2.58 7.84
N SER A 71 -10.17 -3.39 7.22
CA SER A 71 -10.43 -4.75 7.70
C SER A 71 -9.24 -5.69 7.50
N GLY A 72 -8.36 -5.41 6.54
CA GLY A 72 -7.15 -6.17 6.27
C GLY A 72 -5.94 -5.27 6.02
N ILE A 73 -4.83 -5.62 6.66
CA ILE A 73 -3.51 -5.02 6.45
C ILE A 73 -2.60 -6.11 5.89
N PHE A 74 -2.00 -5.85 4.72
CA PHE A 74 -1.14 -6.77 3.99
C PHE A 74 0.29 -6.23 3.98
N ILE A 75 1.20 -7.00 4.56
CA ILE A 75 2.61 -6.62 4.67
C ILE A 75 3.46 -7.67 3.96
N PRO A 76 4.28 -7.28 2.96
CA PRO A 76 5.11 -8.23 2.22
C PRO A 76 6.04 -9.02 3.14
N VAL A 77 6.17 -10.31 2.86
CA VAL A 77 7.13 -11.16 3.58
C VAL A 77 8.55 -10.59 3.42
N GLY A 78 9.20 -10.35 4.56
CA GLY A 78 10.55 -9.77 4.60
C GLY A 78 10.60 -8.24 4.64
N ASP A 79 9.46 -7.55 4.73
CA ASP A 79 9.44 -6.13 5.07
C ASP A 79 10.13 -5.90 6.43
N ARG A 80 10.97 -4.87 6.50
CA ARG A 80 11.81 -4.54 7.67
C ARG A 80 11.37 -3.28 8.38
N HIS A 81 10.42 -2.54 7.80
CA HIS A 81 9.92 -1.28 8.32
C HIS A 81 8.76 -1.50 9.28
N PHE A 82 7.99 -2.56 9.05
CA PHE A 82 6.87 -2.93 9.90
C PHE A 82 7.24 -4.21 10.64
N THR A 83 7.29 -4.14 11.97
CA THR A 83 7.31 -5.34 12.81
C THR A 83 5.87 -5.65 13.18
N HIS A 84 5.42 -6.88 12.97
CA HIS A 84 4.05 -7.29 13.29
C HIS A 84 4.09 -8.57 14.11
N GLU A 85 3.30 -8.62 15.17
CA GLU A 85 3.04 -9.83 15.99
C GLU A 85 1.91 -10.68 15.39
N ALA A 86 1.51 -10.41 14.15
CA ALA A 86 0.40 -11.10 13.51
C ALA A 86 0.79 -12.54 13.15
N GLU A 87 0.20 -13.52 13.85
CA GLU A 87 0.42 -14.96 13.63
C GLU A 87 -0.32 -15.52 12.40
N GLU A 88 -1.16 -14.71 11.75
CA GLU A 88 -1.98 -15.15 10.61
C GLU A 88 -1.30 -14.86 9.27
N HIS A 89 -1.31 -15.84 8.37
CA HIS A 89 -0.69 -15.76 7.04
C HIS A 89 -1.74 -15.89 5.94
N ALA A 90 -1.67 -15.02 4.93
CA ALA A 90 -2.49 -15.08 3.72
C ALA A 90 -1.59 -15.03 2.48
N GLN A 91 -1.36 -16.20 1.86
CA GLN A 91 -0.47 -16.35 0.70
C GLN A 91 0.94 -15.79 0.97
N GLU A 92 1.31 -14.68 0.32
CA GLU A 92 2.64 -14.03 0.42
C GLU A 92 2.70 -12.87 1.44
N TYR A 93 1.68 -12.76 2.30
CA TYR A 93 1.54 -11.66 3.25
C TYR A 93 1.30 -12.13 4.69
N HIS A 94 1.81 -11.37 5.65
CA HIS A 94 1.30 -11.38 7.02
C HIS A 94 -0.03 -10.62 7.07
N LEU A 95 -1.05 -11.20 7.71
CA LEU A 95 -2.38 -10.61 7.85
C LEU A 95 -2.61 -10.17 9.30
N LEU A 96 -2.84 -8.87 9.49
CA LEU A 96 -3.44 -8.35 10.72
C LEU A 96 -4.89 -7.95 10.43
N ARG A 97 -5.85 -8.81 10.82
CA ARG A 97 -7.28 -8.55 10.68
C ARG A 97 -7.78 -7.69 11.84
N LEU A 98 -8.46 -6.59 11.52
CA LEU A 98 -9.11 -5.73 12.52
C LEU A 98 -10.62 -5.86 12.37
N GLY A 99 -11.23 -6.73 13.18
CA GLY A 99 -12.67 -7.04 13.13
C GLY A 99 -12.96 -8.52 12.91
N MET A 100 -14.24 -8.90 13.01
CA MET A 100 -14.73 -10.26 12.81
C MET A 100 -15.13 -10.50 11.35
#